data_AF-A0A6F8XAN4-F1
#
_entry.id   AF-A0A6F8XAN4-F1
#
_cell.length_a   1.000
_cell.length_b   1.000
_cell.length_c   1.000
_cell.angle_alpha   90.00
_cell.angle_beta   90.00
_cell.angle_gamma   90.00
#
_symmetry.space_group_name_H-M   'P 1'
#
loop_
_entity.id
_entity.type
_entity.pdbx_description
1 polymer ?
#
loop_
_entity_poly.entity_id
_entity_poly.type
_entity_poly.pdbx_seq_one_letter_code
_entity_poly.pdbx_strand_id
1 'polypeptide(L)'
;MDFKTTKDALCRQVFILNIVDHKRRRLIWSRATHNPTSAWVAQQIREAFPFDEARGRTMLMDRDSIFAPIAAHTLPGFGMRVRRTAYRCPWQNAVVERFNRTLQEELLSSILVLNLRQLNRLLSEYRTYYNTARPHMANDGEPPTPIDPVAANDSDIGHNPSRCRLEAIPWLGGLHHSYRLSA
;
A
#
# COMPACT_ATOMS: atom_id res chain seq x y z
N MET A 1 -5.33 -7.58 5.05
CA MET A 1 -3.86 -7.58 5.16
C MET A 1 -3.36 -8.95 4.77
N ASP A 2 -2.14 -9.01 4.23
CA ASP A 2 -1.51 -10.25 3.77
C ASP A 2 0.00 -10.03 3.59
N PHE A 3 0.75 -11.12 3.43
CA PHE A 3 2.15 -11.09 3.08
C PHE A 3 2.38 -11.30 1.58
N LYS A 4 3.35 -10.58 1.03
CA LYS A 4 4.00 -10.87 -0.25
C LYS A 4 5.43 -11.31 0.00
N THR A 5 5.89 -12.35 -0.69
CA THR A 5 7.27 -12.80 -0.62
C THR A 5 8.08 -12.34 -1.83
N THR A 6 9.36 -12.06 -1.59
CA THR A 6 10.38 -11.84 -2.62
C THR A 6 11.72 -12.41 -2.14
N LYS A 7 12.81 -12.20 -2.90
CA LYS A 7 14.18 -12.54 -2.52
C LYS A 7 15.08 -11.32 -2.56
N ASP A 8 16.05 -11.27 -1.67
CA ASP A 8 17.15 -10.30 -1.75
C ASP A 8 18.25 -10.75 -2.72
N ALA A 9 19.27 -9.90 -2.92
CA ALA A 9 20.41 -10.18 -3.78
C ALA A 9 21.24 -11.41 -3.33
N LEU A 10 21.07 -11.86 -2.08
CA LEU A 10 21.67 -13.09 -1.55
C LEU A 10 20.69 -14.28 -1.61
N CYS A 11 19.62 -14.16 -2.38
CA CYS A 11 18.55 -15.16 -2.52
C CYS A 11 17.82 -15.51 -1.22
N ARG A 12 17.96 -14.70 -0.16
CA ARG A 12 17.24 -14.91 1.11
C ARG A 12 15.80 -14.46 0.95
N GLN A 13 14.88 -15.23 1.51
CA GLN A 13 13.47 -14.88 1.53
C GLN A 13 13.24 -13.57 2.28
N VAL A 14 12.44 -12.69 1.71
CA VAL A 14 11.95 -11.46 2.33
C VAL A 14 10.42 -11.47 2.30
N PHE A 15 9.81 -11.12 3.42
CA PHE A 15 8.37 -11.04 3.61
C PHE A 15 7.96 -9.58 3.72
N ILE A 16 6.96 -9.17 2.94
CA ILE A 16 6.43 -7.82 2.87
C ILE A 16 4.99 -7.86 3.39
N LEU A 17 4.73 -7.27 4.55
CA LEU A 17 3.38 -7.13 5.09
C LEU A 17 2.69 -5.95 4.42
N ASN A 18 1.53 -6.20 3.82
CA ASN A 18 0.72 -5.19 3.15
C ASN A 18 -0.65 -5.04 3.81
N ILE A 19 -1.01 -3.80 4.13
CA ILE A 19 -2.33 -3.43 4.67
C ILE A 19 -2.97 -2.45 3.71
N VAL A 20 -4.08 -2.86 3.09
CA VAL A 20 -4.79 -2.09 2.07
C VAL A 20 -6.22 -1.85 2.53
N ASP A 21 -6.70 -0.62 2.38
CA ASP A 21 -8.09 -0.26 2.60
C ASP A 21 -9.00 -0.81 1.51
N HIS A 22 -10.17 -1.31 1.89
CA HIS A 22 -11.12 -1.90 0.95
C HIS A 22 -11.94 -0.85 0.17
N LYS A 23 -12.12 0.37 0.69
CA LYS A 23 -13.00 1.39 0.11
C LYS A 23 -12.38 2.03 -1.13
N ARG A 24 -11.21 2.65 -1.00
CA ARG A 24 -10.53 3.36 -2.11
C ARG A 24 -9.22 2.73 -2.55
N ARG A 25 -8.94 1.50 -2.09
CA ARG A 25 -7.68 0.77 -2.36
C ARG A 25 -6.45 1.44 -1.78
N ARG A 26 -6.57 2.32 -0.78
CA ARG A 26 -5.43 3.03 -0.17
C ARG A 26 -4.46 2.04 0.48
N LEU A 27 -3.19 2.11 0.13
CA LEU A 27 -2.13 1.35 0.80
C LEU A 27 -1.81 2.04 2.13
N ILE A 28 -2.32 1.46 3.22
CA ILE A 28 -2.14 2.00 4.58
C ILE A 28 -0.70 1.77 5.03
N TRP A 29 -0.21 0.55 4.86
CA TRP A 29 1.11 0.14 5.34
C TRP A 29 1.75 -0.89 4.43
N SER A 30 3.07 -0.78 4.24
CA SER A 30 3.89 -1.76 3.55
C SER A 30 5.28 -1.79 4.14
N ARG A 31 5.68 -2.93 4.75
CA ARG A 31 6.99 -3.10 5.39
C ARG A 31 7.54 -4.50 5.19
N ALA A 32 8.85 -4.58 5.02
CA ALA A 32 9.60 -5.80 4.75
C ALA A 32 10.43 -6.27 5.96
N THR A 33 10.49 -7.59 6.14
CA THR A 33 11.31 -8.27 7.14
C THR A 33 11.82 -9.62 6.61
N HIS A 34 12.93 -10.13 7.16
CA HIS A 34 13.33 -11.52 6.97
C HIS A 34 12.60 -12.47 7.95
N ASN A 35 12.12 -11.94 9.07
CA ASN A 35 11.59 -12.73 10.19
C ASN A 35 10.17 -12.25 10.56
N PRO A 36 9.12 -12.74 9.86
CA PRO A 36 7.74 -12.27 10.04
C PRO A 36 7.08 -12.89 11.28
N THR A 37 7.54 -12.51 12.47
CA THR A 37 6.92 -12.99 13.73
C THR A 37 5.62 -12.25 14.03
N SER A 38 4.73 -12.87 14.80
CA SER A 38 3.51 -12.18 15.29
C SER A 38 3.85 -10.93 16.11
N ALA A 39 4.93 -10.94 16.89
CA ALA A 39 5.39 -9.75 17.61
C ALA A 39 5.79 -8.61 16.66
N TRP A 40 6.49 -8.94 15.56
CA TRP A 40 6.82 -7.98 14.53
C TRP A 40 5.56 -7.44 13.82
N VAL A 41 4.61 -8.30 13.45
CA VAL A 41 3.34 -7.87 12.84
C VAL A 41 2.54 -6.95 13.78
N ALA A 42 2.53 -7.24 15.08
CA ALA A 42 1.87 -6.38 16.06
C ALA A 42 2.50 -4.99 16.13
N GLN A 43 3.84 -4.89 16.02
CA GLN A 43 4.52 -3.61 15.89
C GLN A 43 4.15 -2.89 14.60
N GLN A 44 4.03 -3.60 13.47
CA GLN A 44 3.63 -2.98 12.22
C GLN A 44 2.19 -2.43 12.26
N ILE A 45 1.28 -3.11 12.96
CA ILE A 45 -0.08 -2.63 13.18
C ILE A 45 -0.08 -1.34 14.02
N ARG A 46 0.75 -1.27 15.07
CA ARG A 46 0.95 -0.05 15.87
C ARG A 46 1.40 1.13 15.01
N GLU A 47 2.37 0.91 14.13
CA GLU A 47 2.90 1.96 13.26
C GLU A 47 1.92 2.34 12.14
N ALA A 48 1.11 1.38 11.67
CA ALA A 48 0.10 1.61 10.64
C ALA A 48 -1.12 2.39 11.14
N PHE A 49 -1.46 2.27 12.42
CA PHE A 49 -2.62 2.91 13.04
C PHE A 49 -2.22 3.57 14.37
N PRO A 50 -1.57 4.75 14.33
CA PRO A 50 -1.29 5.50 15.54
C PRO A 50 -2.60 6.01 16.18
N PHE A 51 -2.64 6.04 17.52
CA PHE A 51 -3.78 6.53 18.32
C PHE A 51 -5.10 5.76 18.08
N ASP A 52 -6.24 6.47 18.08
CA ASP A 52 -7.59 5.92 17.94
C ASP A 52 -8.03 5.65 16.48
N GLU A 53 -7.15 5.87 15.49
CA GLU A 53 -7.50 5.66 14.07
C GLU A 53 -7.95 4.23 13.76
N ALA A 54 -7.52 3.26 14.56
CA ALA A 54 -7.89 1.86 14.43
C ALA A 54 -9.34 1.57 14.88
N ARG A 55 -9.90 2.34 15.81
CA ARG A 55 -11.12 1.98 16.53
C ARG A 55 -12.33 1.89 15.59
N GLY A 56 -13.11 0.81 15.72
CA GLY A 56 -14.33 0.57 14.92
C GLY A 56 -14.08 0.01 13.51
N ARG A 57 -12.83 -0.03 13.05
CA ARG A 57 -12.45 -0.64 11.77
C ARG A 57 -12.50 -2.16 11.86
N THR A 58 -12.60 -2.80 10.70
CA THR A 58 -12.51 -4.25 10.55
C THR A 58 -11.24 -4.60 9.80
N MET A 59 -10.41 -5.48 10.37
CA MET A 59 -9.27 -6.06 9.66
C MET A 59 -9.66 -7.40 9.09
N LEU A 60 -9.52 -7.55 7.77
CA LEU A 60 -9.60 -8.83 7.08
C LEU A 60 -8.20 -9.42 6.91
N MET A 61 -8.05 -10.71 7.21
CA MET A 61 -6.82 -11.48 7.04
C MET A 61 -7.15 -12.92 6.67
N ASP A 62 -6.18 -13.64 6.13
CA ASP A 62 -6.31 -15.07 5.94
C ASP A 62 -6.18 -15.84 7.28
N ARG A 63 -6.07 -17.16 7.21
CA ARG A 63 -5.97 -18.02 8.40
C ARG A 63 -4.54 -18.43 8.72
N ASP A 64 -3.53 -17.71 8.23
CA ASP A 64 -2.13 -17.99 8.58
C ASP A 64 -1.96 -17.95 10.11
N SER A 65 -1.26 -18.96 10.62
CA SER A 65 -0.85 -19.11 12.01
C SER A 65 -0.13 -17.87 12.57
N ILE A 66 0.65 -17.15 11.74
CA ILE A 66 1.34 -15.91 12.15
C ILE A 66 0.33 -14.85 12.63
N PHE A 67 -0.88 -14.85 12.07
CA PHE A 67 -1.92 -13.90 12.44
C PHE A 67 -2.82 -14.40 13.58
N ALA A 68 -2.64 -15.61 14.12
CA ALA A 68 -3.45 -16.10 15.24
C ALA A 68 -3.30 -15.24 16.51
N PRO A 69 -2.08 -14.91 16.98
CA PRO A 69 -1.92 -14.01 18.13
C PRO A 69 -2.43 -12.59 17.84
N ILE A 70 -2.29 -12.15 16.57
CA ILE A 70 -2.74 -10.82 16.11
C ILE A 70 -4.26 -10.71 16.19
N ALA A 71 -4.97 -11.73 15.72
CA ALA A 71 -6.41 -11.83 15.75
C ALA A 71 -6.95 -11.95 17.19
N ALA A 72 -6.26 -12.71 18.05
CA ALA A 72 -6.71 -12.96 19.41
C ALA A 72 -6.47 -11.77 20.36
N HIS A 73 -5.36 -11.05 20.20
CA HIS A 73 -4.93 -10.07 21.20
C HIS A 73 -4.66 -8.69 20.63
N THR A 74 -3.84 -8.59 19.57
CA THR A 74 -3.39 -7.29 19.06
C THR A 74 -4.56 -6.45 18.55
N LEU A 75 -5.31 -6.94 17.56
CA LEU A 75 -6.37 -6.16 16.93
C LEU A 75 -7.53 -5.82 17.88
N PRO A 76 -8.03 -6.75 18.72
CA PRO A 76 -8.99 -6.39 19.76
C PRO A 76 -8.46 -5.32 20.72
N GLY A 77 -7.16 -5.36 21.06
CA GLY A 77 -6.50 -4.33 21.88
C GLY A 77 -6.51 -2.93 21.26
N PHE A 78 -6.54 -2.83 19.92
CA PHE A 78 -6.72 -1.56 19.19
C PHE A 78 -8.20 -1.20 18.94
N GLY A 79 -9.15 -1.96 19.50
CA GLY A 79 -10.58 -1.75 19.25
C GLY A 79 -11.00 -2.08 17.81
N MET A 80 -10.24 -2.93 17.11
CA MET A 80 -10.55 -3.38 15.75
C MET A 80 -11.35 -4.68 15.79
N ARG A 81 -12.33 -4.79 14.90
CA ARG A 81 -13.04 -6.06 14.63
C ARG A 81 -12.17 -6.96 13.77
N VAL A 82 -12.09 -8.23 14.12
CA VAL A 82 -11.33 -9.22 13.37
C VAL A 82 -12.27 -10.00 12.45
N ARG A 83 -11.93 -10.07 11.17
CA ARG A 83 -12.55 -10.99 10.21
C ARG A 83 -11.47 -11.84 9.57
N ARG A 84 -11.71 -13.15 9.56
CA ARG A 84 -10.86 -14.12 8.88
C ARG A 84 -11.57 -14.63 7.65
N THR A 85 -10.81 -14.92 6.60
CA THR A 85 -11.36 -15.65 5.46
C THR A 85 -11.92 -17.00 5.91
N ALA A 86 -12.98 -17.43 5.25
CA ALA A 86 -13.52 -18.77 5.36
C ALA A 86 -12.46 -19.79 4.92
N TYR A 87 -12.57 -21.00 5.46
CA TYR A 87 -11.62 -22.06 5.17
C TYR A 87 -11.60 -22.37 3.67
N ARG A 88 -10.42 -22.34 3.06
CA ARG A 88 -10.20 -22.52 1.61
C ARG A 88 -10.90 -21.49 0.70
N CYS A 89 -11.11 -20.27 1.21
CA CYS A 89 -11.72 -19.17 0.45
C CYS A 89 -10.76 -17.99 0.20
N PRO A 90 -9.65 -18.17 -0.56
CA PRO A 90 -8.66 -17.11 -0.78
C PRO A 90 -9.24 -15.87 -1.47
N TRP A 91 -10.24 -16.05 -2.36
CA TRP A 91 -10.91 -14.95 -3.07
C TRP A 91 -11.54 -13.89 -2.16
N GLN A 92 -11.79 -14.20 -0.88
CA GLN A 92 -12.30 -13.22 0.08
C GLN A 92 -11.25 -12.14 0.40
N ASN A 93 -9.96 -12.41 0.21
CA ASN A 93 -8.86 -11.46 0.42
C ASN A 93 -8.38 -10.80 -0.89
N ALA A 94 -9.19 -10.85 -1.96
CA ALA A 94 -8.82 -10.43 -3.32
C ALA A 94 -8.24 -9.00 -3.43
N VAL A 95 -8.58 -8.10 -2.50
CA VAL A 95 -8.10 -6.71 -2.52
C VAL A 95 -6.60 -6.63 -2.30
N VAL A 96 -6.11 -7.26 -1.23
CA VAL A 96 -4.68 -7.25 -0.91
C VAL A 96 -3.92 -8.20 -1.82
N GLU A 97 -4.52 -9.31 -2.25
CA GLU A 97 -3.92 -10.20 -3.25
C GLU A 97 -3.70 -9.50 -4.59
N ARG A 98 -4.69 -8.73 -5.07
CA ARG A 98 -4.54 -7.91 -6.27
C ARG A 98 -3.45 -6.85 -6.09
N PHE A 99 -3.39 -6.20 -4.93
CA PHE A 99 -2.30 -5.28 -4.61
C PHE A 99 -0.94 -5.97 -4.60
N ASN A 100 -0.83 -7.17 -4.03
CA ASN A 100 0.42 -7.95 -3.99
C ASN A 100 0.95 -8.25 -5.40
N ARG A 101 0.05 -8.48 -6.36
CA ARG A 101 0.40 -8.58 -7.78
C ARG A 101 0.86 -7.25 -8.35
N THR A 102 0.12 -6.16 -8.11
CA THR A 102 0.55 -4.80 -8.53
C THR A 102 1.94 -4.46 -8.01
N LEU A 103 2.21 -4.70 -6.71
CA LEU A 103 3.51 -4.46 -6.11
C LEU A 103 4.62 -5.30 -6.77
N GLN A 104 4.30 -6.54 -7.15
CA GLN A 104 5.24 -7.39 -7.88
C GLN A 104 5.58 -6.82 -9.25
N GLU A 105 4.57 -6.40 -10.01
CA GLU A 105 4.70 -5.97 -11.41
C GLU A 105 5.31 -4.57 -11.53
N GLU A 106 4.99 -3.66 -10.61
CA GLU A 106 5.37 -2.25 -10.71
C GLU A 106 6.64 -1.90 -9.94
N LEU A 107 7.03 -2.69 -8.93
CA LEU A 107 8.20 -2.41 -8.11
C LEU A 107 9.17 -3.58 -8.07
N LEU A 108 8.73 -4.75 -7.59
CA LEU A 108 9.65 -5.85 -7.24
C LEU A 108 10.28 -6.54 -8.46
N SER A 109 9.65 -6.47 -9.64
CA SER A 109 10.20 -6.95 -10.91
C SER A 109 11.32 -6.05 -11.46
N SER A 110 11.34 -4.79 -11.07
CA SER A 110 12.20 -3.75 -11.65
C SER A 110 13.37 -3.34 -10.75
N ILE A 111 13.49 -3.94 -9.56
CA ILE A 111 14.55 -3.61 -8.60
C ILE A 111 15.29 -4.87 -8.16
N LEU A 112 16.59 -4.72 -7.90
CA LEU A 112 17.34 -5.67 -7.09
C LEU A 112 17.21 -5.27 -5.61
N VAL A 113 16.71 -6.18 -4.78
CA VAL A 113 16.60 -5.96 -3.33
C VAL A 113 17.97 -6.19 -2.70
N LEU A 114 18.70 -5.11 -2.39
CA LEU A 114 20.05 -5.18 -1.82
C LEU A 114 20.03 -5.47 -0.32
N ASN A 115 19.08 -4.86 0.39
CA ASN A 115 18.88 -5.08 1.83
C ASN A 115 17.51 -4.53 2.26
N LEU A 116 17.08 -4.89 3.48
CA LEU A 116 15.81 -4.44 4.04
C LEU A 116 15.68 -2.93 4.17
N ARG A 117 16.78 -2.19 4.39
CA ARG A 117 16.73 -0.72 4.51
C ARG A 117 16.36 -0.08 3.18
N GLN A 118 17.02 -0.50 2.09
CA GLN A 118 16.73 -0.04 0.74
C GLN A 118 15.30 -0.42 0.34
N LEU A 119 14.88 -1.68 0.54
CA LEU A 119 13.52 -2.10 0.23
C LEU A 119 12.47 -1.32 1.03
N ASN A 120 12.65 -1.13 2.34
CA ASN A 120 11.69 -0.38 3.16
C ASN A 120 11.62 1.11 2.79
N ARG A 121 12.72 1.72 2.30
CA ARG A 121 12.69 3.07 1.73
C ARG A 121 11.84 3.09 0.46
N LEU A 122 12.09 2.18 -0.47
CA LEU A 122 11.33 2.09 -1.72
C LEU A 122 9.85 1.78 -1.50
N LEU A 123 9.51 0.89 -0.56
CA LEU A 123 8.12 0.62 -0.18
C LEU A 123 7.43 1.86 0.38
N SER A 124 8.14 2.68 1.16
CA SER A 124 7.60 3.93 1.70
C SER A 124 7.34 4.95 0.58
N GLU A 125 8.27 5.10 -0.36
CA GLU A 125 8.13 5.99 -1.51
C GLU A 125 7.04 5.50 -2.48
N TYR A 126 7.01 4.20 -2.77
CA TYR A 126 5.98 3.56 -3.57
C TYR A 126 4.61 3.73 -2.93
N ARG A 127 4.48 3.66 -1.60
CA ARG A 127 3.21 3.94 -0.92
C ARG A 127 2.72 5.35 -1.18
N THR A 128 3.59 6.35 -1.16
CA THR A 128 3.22 7.73 -1.48
C THR A 128 2.71 7.80 -2.92
N TYR A 129 3.53 7.36 -3.88
CA TYR A 129 3.16 7.30 -5.30
C TYR A 129 1.82 6.58 -5.53
N TYR A 130 1.67 5.38 -4.99
CA TYR A 130 0.50 4.53 -5.14
C TYR A 130 -0.78 5.21 -4.61
N ASN A 131 -0.66 5.98 -3.52
CA ASN A 131 -1.78 6.64 -2.88
C ASN A 131 -2.11 8.02 -3.46
N THR A 132 -1.15 8.73 -4.07
CA THR A 132 -1.35 10.14 -4.47
C THR A 132 -1.25 10.37 -5.98
N ALA A 133 -0.74 9.43 -6.75
CA ALA A 133 -0.42 9.65 -8.17
C ALA A 133 -0.76 8.48 -9.08
N ARG A 134 -0.66 7.23 -8.60
CA ARG A 134 -0.99 6.04 -9.42
C ARG A 134 -2.49 6.03 -9.75
N PRO A 135 -2.89 5.87 -11.02
CA PRO A 135 -4.29 5.76 -11.40
C PRO A 135 -4.91 4.42 -10.98
N HIS A 136 -6.18 4.43 -10.53
CA HIS A 136 -6.91 3.22 -10.15
C HIS A 136 -8.23 3.12 -10.89
N MET A 137 -8.38 2.06 -11.71
CA MET A 137 -9.66 1.78 -12.38
C MET A 137 -10.84 1.60 -11.41
N ALA A 138 -10.58 1.13 -10.18
CA ALA A 138 -11.62 1.00 -9.15
C ALA A 138 -12.09 2.36 -8.59
N ASN A 139 -11.38 3.44 -8.91
CA ASN A 139 -11.66 4.81 -8.50
C ASN A 139 -11.80 5.73 -9.74
N ASP A 140 -12.28 5.21 -10.87
CA ASP A 140 -12.49 5.98 -12.10
C ASP A 140 -11.22 6.66 -12.66
N GLY A 141 -10.06 6.05 -12.42
CA GLY A 141 -8.76 6.59 -12.84
C GLY A 141 -8.08 7.45 -11.77
N GLU A 142 -8.78 7.83 -10.70
CA GLU A 142 -8.23 8.66 -9.62
C GLU A 142 -7.31 7.87 -8.66
N PRO A 143 -6.33 8.53 -8.04
CA PRO A 143 -5.57 7.93 -6.95
C PRO A 143 -6.45 7.64 -5.70
N PRO A 144 -6.00 6.76 -4.80
CA PRO A 144 -6.73 6.38 -3.58
C PRO A 144 -6.97 7.57 -2.65
N THR A 145 -5.98 8.43 -2.49
CA THR A 145 -6.13 9.74 -1.84
C THR A 145 -6.60 10.71 -2.91
N PRO A 146 -7.84 11.24 -2.80
CA PRO A 146 -8.32 12.24 -3.75
C PRO A 146 -7.37 13.43 -3.78
N ILE A 147 -7.08 13.91 -4.98
CA ILE A 147 -6.42 15.21 -5.16
C ILE A 147 -7.44 16.27 -4.72
N ASP A 148 -7.01 17.27 -3.95
CA ASP A 148 -7.88 18.37 -3.55
C ASP A 148 -8.46 19.03 -4.82
N PRO A 149 -9.78 19.01 -5.04
CA PRO A 149 -10.38 19.60 -6.24
C PRO A 149 -10.14 21.12 -6.34
N VAL A 150 -9.79 21.80 -5.23
CA VAL A 150 -9.40 23.22 -5.25
C VAL A 150 -8.05 23.43 -5.97
N ALA A 151 -7.19 22.41 -6.02
CA ALA A 151 -5.95 22.44 -6.81
C ALA A 151 -6.14 21.95 -8.26
N ALA A 152 -7.28 21.32 -8.57
CA ALA A 152 -7.60 20.77 -9.89
C ALA A 152 -8.56 21.64 -10.71
N ASN A 153 -9.11 22.71 -10.11
CA ASN A 153 -9.95 23.68 -10.79
C ASN A 153 -9.24 25.04 -10.86
N ASP A 154 -8.09 25.12 -11.53
CA ASP A 154 -7.85 26.34 -12.28
C ASP A 154 -8.90 26.36 -13.39
N SER A 155 -9.93 27.19 -13.23
CA SER A 155 -10.97 27.44 -14.22
C SER A 155 -10.42 27.91 -15.59
N ASP A 156 -9.12 28.19 -15.67
CA ASP A 156 -8.38 28.56 -16.88
C ASP A 156 -7.90 27.37 -17.72
N ILE A 157 -7.91 26.13 -17.19
CA ILE A 157 -7.37 24.93 -17.87
C ILE A 157 -8.15 24.59 -19.16
N GLY A 158 -9.43 24.98 -19.25
CA GLY A 158 -10.24 24.81 -20.46
C GLY A 158 -10.13 25.95 -21.48
N HIS A 159 -9.56 27.10 -21.10
CA HIS A 159 -9.68 28.34 -21.88
C HIS A 159 -8.41 28.75 -22.63
N ASN A 160 -7.22 28.28 -22.24
CA ASN A 160 -5.98 28.59 -22.97
C ASN A 160 -4.89 27.49 -22.83
N PRO A 161 -4.89 26.46 -23.70
CA PRO A 161 -3.87 25.39 -23.67
C PRO A 161 -2.44 25.88 -23.91
N SER A 162 -2.26 27.12 -24.40
CA SER A 162 -0.95 27.74 -24.66
C SER A 162 -0.24 28.24 -23.40
N ARG A 163 -0.93 28.30 -22.24
CA ARG A 163 -0.38 28.79 -20.96
C ARG A 163 -0.07 27.68 -19.94
N CYS A 164 -0.52 26.45 -20.16
CA CYS A 164 -0.27 25.36 -19.22
C CYS A 164 0.95 24.55 -19.66
N ARG A 165 1.98 24.47 -18.81
CA ARG A 165 3.13 23.58 -19.03
C ARG A 165 2.87 22.21 -18.40
N LEU A 166 3.08 21.14 -19.15
CA LEU A 166 3.05 19.78 -18.61
C LEU A 166 4.35 19.51 -17.82
N GLU A 167 4.23 19.26 -16.53
CA GLU A 167 5.33 18.89 -15.64
C GLU A 167 5.29 17.37 -15.38
N ALA A 168 6.41 16.69 -15.65
CA ALA A 168 6.60 15.29 -15.31
C ALA A 168 7.31 15.16 -13.96
N ILE A 169 6.71 14.44 -13.02
CA ILE A 169 7.24 14.20 -11.68
C ILE A 169 7.74 12.75 -11.64
N PRO A 170 9.07 12.53 -11.48
CA PRO A 170 9.63 11.19 -11.39
C PRO A 170 9.43 10.60 -9.98
N TRP A 171 9.15 9.31 -9.93
CA TRP A 171 9.02 8.52 -8.71
C TRP A 171 9.97 7.33 -8.74
N LEU A 172 10.45 6.90 -7.58
CA LEU A 172 11.26 5.69 -7.41
C LEU A 172 12.50 5.71 -8.32
N GLY A 173 13.18 6.86 -8.36
CA GLY A 173 14.34 7.08 -9.22
C GLY A 173 14.01 7.12 -10.72
N GLY A 174 12.77 7.45 -11.08
CA GLY A 174 12.32 7.53 -12.48
C GLY A 174 11.67 6.26 -13.01
N LEU A 175 11.45 5.25 -12.15
CA LEU A 175 10.72 4.03 -12.51
C LEU A 175 9.27 4.33 -12.90
N HIS A 176 8.63 5.28 -12.24
CA HIS A 176 7.28 5.76 -12.55
C HIS A 176 7.29 7.28 -12.73
N HIS A 177 6.29 7.78 -13.46
CA HIS A 177 6.07 9.20 -13.66
C HIS A 177 4.60 9.54 -13.43
N SER A 178 4.36 10.69 -12.81
CA SER A 178 3.04 11.33 -12.82
C SER A 178 3.13 12.67 -13.50
N TYR A 179 2.02 13.16 -14.01
CA TYR A 179 1.98 14.38 -14.78
C TYR A 179 0.98 15.34 -14.15
N ARG A 180 1.35 16.62 -14.10
CA ARG A 180 0.44 17.71 -13.71
C ARG A 180 0.63 18.89 -14.66
N LEU A 181 -0.40 19.71 -14.77
CA LEU A 181 -0.28 21.00 -15.45
C LEU A 181 0.21 22.03 -14.42
N SER A 182 1.18 22.85 -14.81
CA SER A 182 1.63 24.03 -14.05
C SER A 182 1.27 25.30 -14.84
N ALA A 183 0.65 26.26 -14.17
CA ALA A 183 0.42 27.61 -14.68
C ALA A 183 1.71 28.44 -14.76
#